data_AF-A0A812S093-F1
#
_entry.id   AF-A0A812S093-F1
#
_cell.length_a   1.000
_cell.length_b   1.000
_cell.length_c   1.000
_cell.angle_alpha   90.00
_cell.angle_beta   90.00
_cell.angle_gamma   90.00
#
_symmetry.space_group_name_H-M   'P 1'
#
loop_
_entity.id
_entity.type
_entity.pdbx_description
1 polymer ?
#
loop_
_entity_poly.entity_id
_entity_poly.type
_entity_poly.pdbx_seq_one_letter_code
_entity_poly.pdbx_strand_id
1 'polypeptide(L)'
;MINRLASRVGGDHVLRIAKRSSIDPRRAYATTPATDAPAEAFALTTRQAAKVETNRHGEPVAMQWRGRCAVVRYWGPERIETGWWRGRSVRRDAWWVELDNGARLWLHCDLRRRQWRVLVGRAAELGYAALAVTDRNSLAGVVRAYVAAKEAGLPLVVGAELTLAEAPTVVVWATDRASYGRLCRLLTTGLRRAEKGSCELRLDDLAENSAGLMVGVTLEEPAANLETLGAFRDLFGDRGFLLADAHRGGDDRSRLAAFAALSQRSGLPMVASGDVHYHAPERRLLHDVLTAIRLGETIEAADGAELLPNGERCLRSREDLARLFRDWPDALARTAEIAERCRFSLDELRFEYPEELAPVGKTELAWLTELTQQGAEGRYPEGVPEKVRQQIDHELRLIAKLRYEAYFLTVWDLVRFARSRGILCQGRGSAANSAVCYCLG
;
A
#
# COMPACT_ATOMS: atom_id res chain seq x y z
N MET A 1 -39.11 -12.38 -29.28
CA MET A 1 -38.77 -12.06 -27.88
C MET A 1 -38.98 -10.57 -27.58
N ILE A 2 -38.44 -9.64 -28.38
CA ILE A 2 -38.57 -8.18 -28.18
C ILE A 2 -40.04 -7.70 -28.15
N ASN A 3 -40.92 -8.17 -29.05
CA ASN A 3 -42.33 -7.75 -29.06
C ASN A 3 -43.17 -8.24 -27.85
N ARG A 4 -42.63 -9.08 -26.95
CA ARG A 4 -43.28 -9.43 -25.67
C ARG A 4 -42.83 -8.53 -24.49
N LEU A 5 -41.85 -7.66 -24.69
CA LEU A 5 -41.42 -6.67 -23.70
C LEU A 5 -42.14 -5.31 -23.87
N ALA A 6 -42.50 -4.95 -25.11
CA ALA A 6 -43.18 -3.69 -25.43
C ALA A 6 -44.62 -3.55 -24.88
N SER A 7 -45.26 -4.64 -24.44
CA SER A 7 -46.63 -4.61 -23.88
C SER A 7 -46.68 -4.60 -22.34
N ARG A 8 -45.53 -4.60 -21.65
CA ARG A 8 -45.45 -4.60 -20.18
C ARG A 8 -44.82 -3.36 -19.56
N VAL A 9 -44.20 -2.49 -20.37
CA VAL A 9 -43.70 -1.18 -19.95
C VAL A 9 -44.14 -0.19 -21.03
N GLY A 10 -45.18 0.58 -20.74
CA GLY A 10 -45.75 1.51 -21.71
C GLY A 10 -44.85 2.73 -21.93
N GLY A 11 -44.82 3.21 -23.17
CA GLY A 11 -44.57 4.61 -23.52
C GLY A 11 -43.18 5.17 -23.22
N ASP A 12 -42.40 5.32 -24.29
CA ASP A 12 -41.41 6.39 -24.51
C ASP A 12 -40.27 6.65 -23.50
N HIS A 13 -39.05 6.50 -24.02
CA HIS A 13 -37.92 7.45 -23.92
C HIS A 13 -36.56 6.73 -24.04
N VAL A 14 -36.29 6.18 -25.24
CA VAL A 14 -34.92 5.81 -25.63
C VAL A 14 -34.20 7.06 -26.11
N LEU A 15 -33.30 7.63 -25.30
CA LEU A 15 -32.48 8.79 -25.67
C LEU A 15 -31.01 8.43 -25.91
N ARG A 16 -30.49 8.95 -27.03
CA ARG A 16 -29.16 8.63 -27.60
C ARG A 16 -28.03 9.32 -26.83
N ILE A 17 -26.89 8.64 -26.70
CA ILE A 17 -25.64 9.22 -26.20
C ILE A 17 -24.95 10.02 -27.31
N ALA A 18 -24.64 11.29 -27.05
CA ALA A 18 -23.81 12.14 -27.91
C ALA A 18 -22.43 12.39 -27.30
N LYS A 19 -21.37 12.36 -28.12
CA LYS A 19 -19.97 12.65 -27.72
C LYS A 19 -19.61 14.11 -28.03
N ARG A 20 -18.89 14.75 -27.10
CA ARG A 20 -17.90 15.86 -27.25
C ARG A 20 -17.44 16.23 -25.82
N SER A 21 -16.24 16.74 -25.50
CA SER A 21 -14.84 16.57 -25.94
C SER A 21 -14.04 17.74 -25.30
N SER A 22 -12.74 17.53 -25.01
CA SER A 22 -11.72 18.51 -24.58
C SER A 22 -11.84 19.22 -23.21
N ILE A 23 -10.86 18.97 -22.33
CA ILE A 23 -10.37 19.87 -21.28
C ILE A 23 -8.84 19.87 -21.37
N ASP A 24 -8.20 21.04 -21.23
CA ASP A 24 -6.75 21.25 -21.32
C ASP A 24 -6.06 20.99 -19.95
N PRO A 25 -5.08 20.07 -19.85
CA PRO A 25 -4.40 19.75 -18.60
C PRO A 25 -3.40 20.81 -18.11
N ARG A 26 -3.08 21.85 -18.88
CA ARG A 26 -1.99 22.80 -18.53
C ARG A 26 -2.34 23.85 -17.48
N ARG A 27 -3.61 23.97 -17.05
CA ARG A 27 -4.06 24.97 -16.06
C ARG A 27 -4.01 24.51 -14.59
N ALA A 28 -3.55 23.29 -14.30
CA ALA A 28 -3.52 22.75 -12.94
C ALA A 28 -2.30 23.20 -12.09
N TYR A 29 -1.30 23.84 -12.69
CA TYR A 29 -0.04 24.21 -12.03
C TYR A 29 0.24 25.70 -12.19
N ALA A 30 -0.15 26.50 -11.19
CA ALA A 30 0.26 27.88 -11.01
C ALA A 30 0.83 28.04 -9.59
N THR A 31 1.95 28.75 -9.47
CA THR A 31 2.82 28.79 -8.30
C THR A 31 2.46 29.88 -7.29
N THR A 32 2.78 29.62 -6.02
CA THR A 32 2.74 30.59 -4.90
C THR A 32 4.20 30.94 -4.53
N PRO A 33 4.55 32.20 -4.19
CA PRO A 33 5.94 32.64 -4.07
C PRO A 33 6.65 32.20 -2.79
N ALA A 34 7.98 32.24 -2.82
CA ALA A 34 8.88 31.82 -1.74
C ALA A 34 9.04 32.85 -0.62
N THR A 35 9.45 32.37 0.56
CA THR A 35 9.92 33.17 1.70
C THR A 35 11.13 32.48 2.35
N ASP A 36 12.19 33.23 2.64
CA ASP A 36 13.51 32.72 3.03
C ASP A 36 13.62 32.31 4.51
N ALA A 37 13.02 31.16 4.85
CA ALA A 37 13.34 30.39 6.04
C ALA A 37 13.70 28.95 5.61
N PRO A 38 14.52 28.19 6.37
CA PRO A 38 14.67 26.76 6.13
C PRO A 38 13.29 26.11 6.17
N ALA A 39 12.93 25.39 5.11
CA ALA A 39 11.54 25.10 4.78
C ALA A 39 10.88 24.07 5.73
N GLU A 40 10.31 24.55 6.84
CA GLU A 40 9.31 23.80 7.60
C GLU A 40 7.96 23.84 6.87
N ALA A 41 7.41 22.67 6.53
CA ALA A 41 6.23 22.57 5.66
C ALA A 41 4.89 22.82 6.39
N PHE A 42 4.18 23.88 6.00
CA PHE A 42 2.82 24.28 6.40
C PHE A 42 2.13 24.98 5.22
N ALA A 43 0.81 25.06 5.01
CA ALA A 43 -0.39 24.32 5.47
C ALA A 43 -1.51 24.56 4.40
N LEU A 44 -2.65 23.87 4.34
CA LEU A 44 -3.89 24.13 5.11
C LEU A 44 -5.05 23.24 4.59
N THR A 45 -5.99 22.85 5.47
CA THR A 45 -7.48 22.71 5.27
C THR A 45 -8.06 22.05 3.99
N THR A 46 -9.12 21.22 3.99
CA THR A 46 -10.14 20.83 4.99
C THR A 46 -10.76 19.49 4.55
N ARG A 47 -11.18 18.62 5.51
CA ARG A 47 -12.46 17.90 5.30
C ARG A 47 -13.57 18.90 5.60
N GLN A 48 -14.06 19.62 4.60
CA GLN A 48 -15.29 20.41 4.79
C GLN A 48 -16.42 19.40 5.02
N ALA A 49 -16.83 19.26 6.28
CA ALA A 49 -18.02 18.51 6.63
C ALA A 49 -19.21 19.24 6.03
N ALA A 50 -19.70 18.75 4.88
CA ALA A 50 -20.97 19.19 4.33
C ALA A 50 -22.05 18.95 5.40
N LYS A 51 -22.70 20.03 5.84
CA LYS A 51 -23.98 19.90 6.55
C LYS A 51 -25.00 19.48 5.51
N VAL A 52 -25.41 18.22 5.58
CA VAL A 52 -26.45 17.64 4.73
C VAL A 52 -27.76 17.76 5.49
N GLU A 53 -28.73 18.43 4.88
CA GLU A 53 -30.12 18.42 5.33
C GLU A 53 -30.79 17.16 4.77
N THR A 54 -31.45 16.41 5.63
CA THR A 54 -32.18 15.20 5.27
C THR A 54 -33.68 15.39 5.48
N ASN A 55 -34.49 14.74 4.65
CA ASN A 55 -35.93 14.65 4.92
C ASN A 55 -36.20 13.73 6.13
N ARG A 56 -37.48 13.58 6.49
CA ARG A 56 -37.95 12.72 7.60
C ARG A 56 -37.63 11.21 7.42
N HIS A 57 -37.19 10.78 6.24
CA HIS A 57 -36.80 9.42 5.91
C HIS A 57 -35.27 9.23 5.85
N GLY A 58 -34.49 10.30 6.11
CA GLY A 58 -33.02 10.27 6.13
C GLY A 58 -32.36 10.53 4.77
N GLU A 59 -33.14 10.82 3.72
CA GLU A 59 -32.64 11.05 2.36
C GLU A 59 -32.12 12.48 2.19
N PRO A 60 -31.00 12.71 1.48
CA PRO A 60 -30.40 14.03 1.35
C PRO A 60 -31.23 14.94 0.44
N VAL A 61 -31.61 16.13 0.93
CA VAL A 61 -32.41 17.12 0.18
C VAL A 61 -31.66 18.42 -0.13
N ALA A 62 -30.70 18.81 0.70
CA ALA A 62 -29.81 19.93 0.45
C ALA A 62 -28.48 19.74 1.17
N MET A 63 -27.44 20.46 0.75
CA MET A 63 -26.16 20.49 1.45
C MET A 63 -25.48 21.86 1.41
N GLN A 64 -24.80 22.18 2.51
CA GLN A 64 -23.91 23.35 2.58
C GLN A 64 -22.50 22.93 2.14
N TRP A 65 -22.14 23.22 0.88
CA TRP A 65 -20.85 22.91 0.28
C TRP A 65 -20.48 23.96 -0.78
N ARG A 66 -19.53 24.85 -0.45
CA ARG A 66 -19.16 26.04 -1.26
C ARG A 66 -20.36 26.97 -1.61
N GLY A 67 -21.44 26.87 -0.85
CA GLY A 67 -22.75 27.47 -1.08
C GLY A 67 -23.84 26.58 -0.49
N ARG A 68 -25.11 27.00 -0.53
CA ARG A 68 -26.24 26.07 -0.34
C ARG A 68 -26.58 25.49 -1.71
N CYS A 69 -26.59 24.16 -1.82
CA CYS A 69 -26.98 23.45 -3.04
C CYS A 69 -28.14 22.52 -2.72
N ALA A 70 -29.20 22.56 -3.53
CA ALA A 70 -30.29 21.60 -3.47
C ALA A 70 -29.86 20.28 -4.13
N VAL A 71 -30.26 19.15 -3.56
CA VAL A 71 -30.13 17.83 -4.19
C VAL A 71 -31.30 17.66 -5.15
N VAL A 72 -31.03 17.71 -6.45
CA VAL A 72 -32.08 17.59 -7.49
C VAL A 72 -32.37 16.13 -7.83
N ARG A 73 -31.39 15.23 -7.65
CA ARG A 73 -31.56 13.77 -7.76
C ARG A 73 -30.62 13.06 -6.80
N TYR A 74 -31.04 11.89 -6.31
CA TYR A 74 -30.20 10.98 -5.56
C TYR A 74 -30.47 9.52 -5.95
N TRP A 75 -29.48 8.67 -5.73
CA TRP A 75 -29.56 7.22 -5.92
C TRP A 75 -28.93 6.55 -4.70
N GLY A 76 -29.71 5.70 -4.02
CA GLY A 76 -29.35 5.09 -2.74
C GLY A 76 -30.55 5.08 -1.77
N PRO A 77 -30.34 4.72 -0.48
CA PRO A 77 -29.04 4.37 0.09
C PRO A 77 -28.55 3.00 -0.41
N GLU A 78 -27.34 2.96 -0.96
CA GLU A 78 -26.59 1.70 -1.01
C GLU A 78 -26.08 1.42 0.40
N ARG A 79 -26.69 0.41 1.04
CA ARG A 79 -26.39 0.05 2.42
C ARG A 79 -25.27 -0.98 2.48
N ILE A 80 -24.11 -0.56 2.97
CA ILE A 80 -22.95 -1.42 3.16
C ILE A 80 -22.95 -1.92 4.61
N GLU A 81 -23.39 -3.17 4.81
CA GLU A 81 -23.24 -3.92 6.07
C GLU A 81 -22.26 -5.07 5.91
N THR A 82 -21.09 -4.97 6.55
CA THR A 82 -20.09 -6.06 6.58
C THR A 82 -20.05 -6.68 7.98
N GLY A 83 -20.41 -7.96 8.09
CA GLY A 83 -20.57 -8.70 9.35
C GLY A 83 -19.51 -9.77 9.62
N TRP A 84 -18.25 -9.55 9.23
CA TRP A 84 -17.19 -10.54 9.41
C TRP A 84 -16.63 -10.57 10.85
N TRP A 85 -16.57 -11.80 11.40
CA TRP A 85 -16.18 -12.26 12.75
C TRP A 85 -16.42 -11.31 13.95
N ARG A 86 -17.61 -11.42 14.55
CA ARG A 86 -17.96 -11.11 15.97
C ARG A 86 -17.39 -9.82 16.61
N GLY A 87 -17.11 -8.79 15.81
CA GLY A 87 -16.95 -7.39 16.20
C GLY A 87 -18.10 -6.52 15.69
N ARG A 88 -18.30 -5.31 16.24
CA ARG A 88 -19.45 -4.46 15.90
C ARG A 88 -19.44 -4.02 14.43
N SER A 89 -20.48 -4.41 13.69
CA SER A 89 -20.61 -4.24 12.24
C SER A 89 -20.53 -2.80 11.72
N VAL A 90 -19.92 -2.64 10.55
CA VAL A 90 -19.98 -1.42 9.73
C VAL A 90 -21.43 -1.23 9.27
N ARG A 91 -21.97 -0.03 9.42
CA ARG A 91 -23.21 0.39 8.77
C ARG A 91 -23.01 1.77 8.17
N ARG A 92 -23.01 1.84 6.84
CA ARG A 92 -23.01 3.09 6.09
C ARG A 92 -24.13 3.05 5.08
N ASP A 93 -24.84 4.17 5.00
CA ASP A 93 -25.71 4.46 3.88
C ASP A 93 -24.95 5.42 2.96
N ALA A 94 -24.87 5.06 1.67
CA ALA A 94 -24.21 5.84 0.65
C ALA A 94 -25.22 6.27 -0.43
N TRP A 95 -25.21 7.55 -0.78
CA TRP A 95 -26.03 8.10 -1.85
C TRP A 95 -25.12 8.73 -2.90
N TRP A 96 -25.33 8.39 -4.16
CA TRP A 96 -24.88 9.23 -5.25
C TRP A 96 -25.89 10.38 -5.39
N VAL A 97 -25.43 11.63 -5.42
CA VAL A 97 -26.32 12.80 -5.58
C VAL A 97 -25.91 13.69 -6.75
N GLU A 98 -26.90 14.31 -7.36
CA GLU A 98 -26.77 15.39 -8.33
C GLU A 98 -27.32 16.67 -7.71
N LEU A 99 -26.54 17.75 -7.77
CA LEU A 99 -26.88 19.05 -7.24
C LEU A 99 -27.47 19.96 -8.32
N ASP A 100 -28.21 20.98 -7.89
CA ASP A 100 -28.75 22.06 -8.73
C ASP A 100 -27.69 22.77 -9.60
N ASN A 101 -26.46 22.89 -9.12
CA ASN A 101 -25.31 23.40 -9.86
C ASN A 101 -24.67 22.40 -10.85
N GLY A 102 -25.27 21.21 -11.04
CA GLY A 102 -24.81 20.15 -11.93
C GLY A 102 -23.66 19.29 -11.39
N ALA A 103 -23.15 19.56 -10.19
CA ALA A 103 -22.13 18.71 -9.57
C ALA A 103 -22.73 17.36 -9.17
N ARG A 104 -21.96 16.28 -9.37
CA ARG A 104 -22.30 14.93 -8.91
C ARG A 104 -21.25 14.42 -7.94
N LEU A 105 -21.69 13.86 -6.82
CA LEU A 105 -20.81 13.44 -5.73
C LEU A 105 -21.44 12.33 -4.87
N TRP A 106 -20.59 11.56 -4.19
CA TRP A 106 -21.04 10.59 -3.19
C TRP A 106 -21.21 11.28 -1.84
N LEU A 107 -22.42 11.22 -1.29
CA LEU A 107 -22.71 11.48 0.12
C LEU A 107 -22.66 10.17 0.89
N HIS A 108 -21.87 10.15 1.96
CA HIS A 108 -21.80 9.00 2.86
C HIS A 108 -22.26 9.42 4.27
N CYS A 109 -23.24 8.70 4.82
CA CYS A 109 -23.56 8.79 6.24
C CYS A 109 -23.02 7.55 6.96
N ASP A 110 -21.93 7.73 7.70
CA ASP A 110 -21.52 6.78 8.72
C ASP A 110 -22.49 6.91 9.90
N LEU A 111 -23.28 5.85 10.14
CA LEU A 111 -24.42 5.87 11.04
C LEU A 111 -24.04 5.76 12.53
N ARG A 112 -22.74 5.84 12.89
CA ARG A 112 -22.28 5.69 14.29
C ARG A 112 -21.24 6.72 14.76
N ARG A 113 -20.15 6.99 14.01
CA ARG A 113 -19.03 7.85 14.48
C ARG A 113 -18.27 8.67 13.43
N ARG A 114 -18.56 8.54 12.12
CA ARG A 114 -18.02 9.39 11.02
C ARG A 114 -16.49 9.41 10.80
N GLN A 115 -15.69 8.47 11.30
CA GLN A 115 -14.29 8.29 10.84
C GLN A 115 -13.81 6.83 10.83
N TRP A 116 -12.99 6.52 9.83
CA TRP A 116 -12.18 5.30 9.69
C TRP A 116 -10.80 5.71 9.19
N ARG A 117 -9.74 5.34 9.93
CA ARG A 117 -8.34 5.74 9.67
C ARG A 117 -7.43 4.54 9.93
N VAL A 118 -6.58 4.23 8.95
CA VAL A 118 -5.51 3.23 9.04
C VAL A 118 -4.24 3.95 9.51
N LEU A 119 -3.22 3.21 9.99
CA LEU A 119 -1.95 3.71 10.54
C LEU A 119 -1.39 4.93 9.78
N VAL A 120 -1.28 4.82 8.46
CA VAL A 120 -0.84 5.87 7.53
C VAL A 120 -1.61 7.20 7.68
N GLY A 121 -2.95 7.15 7.69
CA GLY A 121 -3.78 8.35 7.78
C GLY A 121 -3.57 9.09 9.11
N ARG A 122 -3.41 8.32 10.20
CA ARG A 122 -3.11 8.87 11.52
C ARG A 122 -1.71 9.48 11.60
N ALA A 123 -0.71 8.90 10.94
CA ALA A 123 0.62 9.49 10.85
C ALA A 123 0.58 10.84 10.11
N ALA A 124 -0.16 10.92 8.99
CA ALA A 124 -0.37 12.17 8.26
C ALA A 124 -1.11 13.24 9.12
N GLU A 125 -2.13 12.85 9.89
CA GLU A 125 -2.84 13.76 10.81
C GLU A 125 -1.97 14.32 11.94
N LEU A 126 -0.99 13.53 12.39
CA LEU A 126 -0.04 13.92 13.43
C LEU A 126 1.16 14.70 12.87
N GLY A 127 1.19 14.96 11.56
CA GLY A 127 2.22 15.75 10.90
C GLY A 127 3.59 15.06 10.85
N TYR A 128 3.60 13.73 10.73
CA TYR A 128 4.83 12.96 10.50
C TYR A 128 5.40 13.27 9.11
N ALA A 129 6.73 13.34 9.00
CA ALA A 129 7.41 13.53 7.71
C ALA A 129 7.40 12.26 6.83
N ALA A 130 7.37 11.08 7.45
CA ALA A 130 7.27 9.78 6.81
C ALA A 130 6.67 8.75 7.79
N LEU A 131 6.30 7.58 7.29
CA LEU A 131 5.98 6.41 8.11
C LEU A 131 6.77 5.19 7.63
N ALA A 132 7.45 4.50 8.54
CA ALA A 132 7.97 3.16 8.28
C ALA A 132 6.90 2.10 8.55
N VAL A 133 6.81 1.10 7.67
CA VAL A 133 6.00 -0.12 7.90
C VAL A 133 6.95 -1.31 7.83
N THR A 134 7.04 -2.03 8.94
CA THR A 134 8.08 -3.01 9.23
C THR A 134 7.44 -4.25 9.86
N ASP A 135 6.69 -5.01 9.06
CA ASP A 135 6.03 -6.24 9.53
C ASP A 135 7.07 -7.28 9.95
N ARG A 136 6.77 -8.10 10.98
CA ARG A 136 7.64 -9.19 11.43
C ARG A 136 7.81 -10.25 10.33
N ASN A 137 9.06 -10.49 9.95
CA ASN A 137 9.52 -11.44 8.95
C ASN A 137 8.72 -11.38 7.63
N SER A 138 8.24 -10.19 7.24
CA SER A 138 7.33 -10.04 6.11
C SER A 138 7.36 -8.65 5.47
N LEU A 139 6.81 -8.58 4.26
CA LEU A 139 6.47 -7.34 3.55
C LEU A 139 4.98 -7.31 3.17
N ALA A 140 4.13 -8.15 3.79
CA ALA A 140 2.73 -8.33 3.38
C ALA A 140 1.88 -7.04 3.49
N GLY A 141 2.16 -6.17 4.46
CA GLY A 141 1.46 -4.91 4.67
C GLY A 141 1.89 -3.79 3.72
N VAL A 142 3.09 -3.86 3.12
CA VAL A 142 3.71 -2.68 2.47
C VAL A 142 2.92 -2.18 1.26
N VAL A 143 2.30 -3.08 0.48
CA VAL A 143 1.46 -2.68 -0.68
C VAL A 143 0.20 -1.93 -0.23
N ARG A 144 -0.42 -2.35 0.87
CA ARG A 144 -1.61 -1.67 1.43
C ARG A 144 -1.24 -0.34 2.07
N ALA A 145 -0.11 -0.30 2.77
CA ALA A 145 0.45 0.93 3.31
C ALA A 145 0.79 1.92 2.20
N TYR A 146 1.38 1.45 1.10
CA TYR A 146 1.79 2.27 -0.04
C TYR A 146 0.61 2.95 -0.76
N VAL A 147 -0.47 2.22 -1.04
CA VAL A 147 -1.68 2.81 -1.63
C VAL A 147 -2.23 3.92 -0.73
N ALA A 148 -2.37 3.64 0.57
CA ALA A 148 -2.85 4.63 1.55
C ALA A 148 -1.88 5.83 1.72
N ALA A 149 -0.57 5.60 1.58
CA ALA A 149 0.46 6.62 1.74
C ALA A 149 0.46 7.58 0.55
N LYS A 150 0.31 7.05 -0.66
CA LYS A 150 0.12 7.81 -1.90
C LYS A 150 -1.18 8.62 -1.90
N GLU A 151 -2.28 8.08 -1.36
CA GLU A 151 -3.53 8.82 -1.14
C GLU A 151 -3.40 9.93 -0.09
N ALA A 152 -2.58 9.72 0.94
CA ALA A 152 -2.36 10.68 2.03
C ALA A 152 -1.28 11.74 1.72
N GLY A 153 -0.49 11.57 0.65
CA GLY A 153 0.69 12.38 0.39
C GLY A 153 1.84 12.18 1.39
N LEU A 154 1.85 11.05 2.11
CA LEU A 154 2.84 10.74 3.14
C LEU A 154 3.94 9.84 2.55
N PRO A 155 5.24 10.18 2.66
CA PRO A 155 6.33 9.28 2.34
C PRO A 155 6.27 7.98 3.15
N LEU A 156 6.43 6.84 2.47
CA LEU A 156 6.48 5.51 3.08
C LEU A 156 7.92 4.97 3.05
N VAL A 157 8.46 4.64 4.21
CA VAL A 157 9.71 3.87 4.32
C VAL A 157 9.35 2.38 4.34
N VAL A 158 9.89 1.63 3.38
CA VAL A 158 9.66 0.18 3.26
C VAL A 158 10.72 -0.57 4.05
N GLY A 159 10.29 -1.45 4.95
CA GLY A 159 11.18 -2.27 5.76
C GLY A 159 10.52 -3.52 6.32
N ALA A 160 11.22 -4.22 7.19
CA ALA A 160 10.72 -5.38 7.93
C ALA A 160 11.36 -5.43 9.32
N GLU A 161 10.65 -5.97 10.31
CA GLU A 161 11.27 -6.47 11.53
C GLU A 161 11.76 -7.90 11.25
N LEU A 162 13.02 -8.21 11.57
CA LEU A 162 13.65 -9.51 11.39
C LEU A 162 13.97 -10.11 12.75
N THR A 163 13.34 -11.23 13.07
CA THR A 163 13.72 -12.06 14.22
C THR A 163 14.85 -12.99 13.78
N LEU A 164 16.04 -12.78 14.33
CA LEU A 164 17.23 -13.61 14.06
C LEU A 164 17.35 -14.70 15.14
N ALA A 165 17.84 -15.90 14.79
CA ALA A 165 17.89 -17.03 15.72
C ALA A 165 19.01 -16.91 16.77
N GLU A 166 20.16 -16.35 16.37
CA GLU A 166 21.38 -16.23 17.18
C GLU A 166 21.80 -14.78 17.50
N ALA A 167 20.97 -13.81 17.16
CA ALA A 167 21.24 -12.38 17.34
C ALA A 167 19.96 -11.62 17.75
N PRO A 168 20.06 -10.40 18.32
CA PRO A 168 18.91 -9.56 18.60
C PRO A 168 18.02 -9.34 17.36
N THR A 169 16.73 -9.12 17.61
CA THR A 169 15.80 -8.65 16.58
C THR A 169 16.30 -7.32 16.00
N VAL A 170 16.10 -7.13 14.70
CA VAL A 170 16.47 -5.90 14.01
C VAL A 170 15.34 -5.40 13.12
N VAL A 171 15.20 -4.09 13.00
CA VAL A 171 14.39 -3.47 11.96
C VAL A 171 15.31 -3.09 10.81
N VAL A 172 14.97 -3.49 9.58
CA VAL A 172 15.72 -3.10 8.38
C VAL A 172 14.88 -2.27 7.43
N TRP A 173 15.51 -1.30 6.77
CA TRP A 173 14.86 -0.42 5.80
C TRP A 173 15.58 -0.43 4.44
N ALA A 174 14.82 -0.40 3.36
CA ALA A 174 15.33 -0.34 1.99
C ALA A 174 15.58 1.11 1.55
N THR A 175 16.83 1.43 1.19
CA THR A 175 17.21 2.75 0.64
C THR A 175 16.83 2.94 -0.82
N ASP A 176 16.88 1.85 -1.58
CA ASP A 176 16.71 1.80 -3.03
C ASP A 176 16.17 0.44 -3.51
N ARG A 177 15.80 0.35 -4.79
CA ARG A 177 15.28 -0.87 -5.42
C ARG A 177 16.19 -2.10 -5.26
N ALA A 178 17.51 -1.93 -5.26
CA ALA A 178 18.44 -3.05 -5.14
C ALA A 178 18.50 -3.58 -3.69
N SER A 179 18.45 -2.68 -2.71
CA SER A 179 18.34 -3.03 -1.29
C SER A 179 16.99 -3.70 -0.97
N TYR A 180 15.89 -3.22 -1.56
CA TYR A 180 14.59 -3.90 -1.50
C TYR A 180 14.65 -5.32 -2.06
N GLY A 181 15.29 -5.51 -3.22
CA GLY A 181 15.51 -6.85 -3.79
C GLY A 181 16.35 -7.77 -2.90
N ARG A 182 17.32 -7.23 -2.15
CA ARG A 182 18.09 -7.98 -1.14
C ARG A 182 17.25 -8.32 0.09
N LEU A 183 16.41 -7.42 0.59
CA LEU A 183 15.46 -7.70 1.66
C LEU A 183 14.45 -8.80 1.27
N CYS A 184 13.90 -8.75 0.04
CA CYS A 184 13.04 -9.79 -0.48
C CYS A 184 13.75 -11.16 -0.55
N ARG A 185 15.03 -11.19 -0.93
CA ARG A 185 15.83 -12.44 -0.96
C ARG A 185 16.07 -12.97 0.44
N LEU A 186 16.49 -12.12 1.38
CA LEU A 186 16.71 -12.45 2.78
C LEU A 186 15.47 -13.10 3.42
N LEU A 187 14.31 -12.46 3.31
CA LEU A 187 13.04 -13.00 3.79
C LEU A 187 12.69 -14.33 3.08
N THR A 188 12.93 -14.42 1.77
CA THR A 188 12.70 -15.66 1.01
C THR A 188 13.60 -16.81 1.49
N THR A 189 14.85 -16.55 1.87
CA THR A 189 15.76 -17.55 2.45
C THR A 189 15.18 -18.11 3.75
N GLY A 190 14.83 -17.25 4.71
CA GLY A 190 14.30 -17.70 6.00
C GLY A 190 12.92 -18.36 5.92
N LEU A 191 12.05 -17.89 5.04
CA LEU A 191 10.72 -18.49 4.79
C LEU A 191 10.79 -19.86 4.09
N ARG A 192 11.85 -20.13 3.33
CA ARG A 192 12.05 -21.45 2.68
C ARG A 192 12.79 -22.45 3.57
N ARG A 193 13.45 -21.97 4.63
CA ARG A 193 14.13 -22.79 5.64
C ARG A 193 13.16 -23.37 6.68
N ALA A 194 12.10 -22.63 6.99
CA ALA A 194 11.12 -22.97 8.01
C ALA A 194 9.81 -23.59 7.46
N GLU A 195 8.99 -24.14 8.36
CA GLU A 195 7.63 -24.58 8.03
C GLU A 195 6.69 -23.40 7.68
N LYS A 196 5.59 -23.70 6.98
CA LYS A 196 4.64 -22.70 6.51
C LYS A 196 4.02 -21.90 7.67
N GLY A 197 4.36 -20.63 7.76
CA GLY A 197 3.90 -19.72 8.81
C GLY A 197 5.02 -19.24 9.74
N SER A 198 6.18 -19.91 9.69
CA SER A 198 7.39 -19.58 10.42
C SER A 198 8.46 -19.00 9.48
N CYS A 199 9.53 -18.44 10.04
CA CYS A 199 10.69 -17.94 9.32
C CYS A 199 11.93 -18.14 10.19
N GLU A 200 13.00 -18.72 9.66
CA GLU A 200 14.27 -18.90 10.38
C GLU A 200 15.35 -18.07 9.70
N LEU A 201 15.67 -16.91 10.27
CA LEU A 201 16.72 -16.00 9.77
C LEU A 201 17.95 -16.04 10.68
N ARG A 202 19.12 -15.91 10.06
CA ARG A 202 20.42 -15.90 10.71
C ARG A 202 21.15 -14.58 10.45
N LEU A 203 22.11 -14.24 11.30
CA LEU A 203 22.93 -13.04 11.13
C LEU A 203 23.73 -13.10 9.82
N ASP A 204 24.20 -14.29 9.43
CA ASP A 204 24.88 -14.51 8.15
C ASP A 204 23.97 -14.21 6.94
N ASP A 205 22.70 -14.62 6.96
CA ASP A 205 21.75 -14.30 5.88
C ASP A 205 21.61 -12.78 5.71
N LEU A 206 21.54 -12.05 6.84
CA LEU A 206 21.48 -10.60 6.87
C LEU A 206 22.79 -9.99 6.38
N ALA A 207 23.95 -10.53 6.76
CA ALA A 207 25.26 -10.06 6.32
C ALA A 207 25.42 -10.15 4.79
N GLU A 208 25.07 -11.30 4.20
CA GLU A 208 25.08 -11.52 2.74
C GLU A 208 24.17 -10.54 1.98
N ASN A 209 23.05 -10.12 2.58
CA ASN A 209 22.06 -9.24 1.95
C ASN A 209 22.14 -7.77 2.44
N SER A 210 23.09 -7.44 3.31
CA SER A 210 23.20 -6.17 4.05
C SER A 210 23.43 -4.94 3.17
N ALA A 211 23.97 -5.07 1.96
CA ALA A 211 24.39 -3.93 1.15
C ALA A 211 23.23 -2.94 0.90
N GLY A 212 23.47 -1.64 1.11
CA GLY A 212 22.46 -0.59 0.98
C GLY A 212 21.34 -0.59 2.02
N LEU A 213 21.03 -1.71 2.70
CA LEU A 213 20.04 -1.70 3.77
C LEU A 213 20.51 -0.80 4.94
N MET A 214 19.56 -0.15 5.60
CA MET A 214 19.77 0.47 6.91
C MET A 214 19.20 -0.45 8.00
N VAL A 215 19.80 -0.43 9.19
CA VAL A 215 19.37 -1.30 10.30
C VAL A 215 19.22 -0.52 11.61
N GLY A 216 18.15 -0.80 12.35
CA GLY A 216 17.98 -0.44 13.75
C GLY A 216 17.93 -1.70 14.60
N VAL A 217 18.90 -1.88 15.49
CA VAL A 217 18.93 -3.03 16.43
C VAL A 217 17.93 -2.77 17.56
N THR A 218 17.01 -3.71 17.81
CA THR A 218 16.13 -3.69 18.99
C THR A 218 16.72 -4.54 20.10
N LEU A 219 16.54 -4.10 21.35
CA LEU A 219 16.99 -4.83 22.53
C LEU A 219 15.87 -4.82 23.57
N GLU A 220 15.56 -5.99 24.13
CA GLU A 220 14.61 -6.08 25.26
C GLU A 220 15.16 -5.41 26.52
N GLU A 221 16.47 -5.45 26.74
CA GLU A 221 17.16 -4.75 27.84
C GLU A 221 18.49 -4.16 27.37
N PRO A 222 18.96 -3.02 27.93
CA PRO A 222 20.24 -2.39 27.57
C PRO A 222 21.48 -3.17 28.08
N ALA A 223 21.31 -4.45 28.42
CA ALA A 223 22.35 -5.37 28.90
C ALA A 223 23.02 -6.19 27.77
N ALA A 224 22.88 -5.76 26.51
CA ALA A 224 23.40 -6.47 25.35
C ALA A 224 24.94 -6.63 25.36
N ASN A 225 25.41 -7.75 24.79
CA ASN A 225 26.84 -7.94 24.54
C ASN A 225 27.33 -6.88 23.54
N LEU A 226 28.32 -6.07 23.95
CA LEU A 226 28.95 -5.05 23.11
C LEU A 226 29.59 -5.64 21.85
N GLU A 227 30.02 -6.91 21.89
CA GLU A 227 30.54 -7.66 20.75
C GLU A 227 29.48 -7.80 19.65
N THR A 228 28.26 -8.18 20.02
CA THR A 228 27.13 -8.32 19.08
C THR A 228 26.75 -6.98 18.45
N LEU A 229 26.72 -5.90 19.23
CA LEU A 229 26.52 -4.55 18.70
C LEU A 229 27.71 -4.08 17.84
N GLY A 230 28.93 -4.52 18.17
CA GLY A 230 30.12 -4.34 17.36
C GLY A 230 29.99 -4.97 15.98
N ALA A 231 29.49 -6.21 15.89
CA ALA A 231 29.23 -6.87 14.62
C ALA A 231 28.23 -6.09 13.75
N PHE A 232 27.15 -5.55 14.33
CA PHE A 232 26.22 -4.69 13.59
C PHE A 232 26.86 -3.36 13.15
N ARG A 233 27.67 -2.72 14.00
CA ARG A 233 28.42 -1.51 13.64
C ARG A 233 29.39 -1.80 12.48
N ASP A 234 30.13 -2.90 12.54
CA ASP A 234 31.17 -3.21 11.56
C ASP A 234 30.56 -3.64 10.20
N LEU A 235 29.37 -4.27 10.23
CA LEU A 235 28.61 -4.65 9.03
C LEU A 235 27.87 -3.47 8.37
N PHE A 236 27.28 -2.57 9.15
CA PHE A 236 26.43 -1.49 8.63
C PHE A 236 27.09 -0.12 8.57
N GLY A 237 28.09 0.16 9.40
CA GLY A 237 28.75 1.46 9.49
C GLY A 237 27.77 2.57 9.86
N ASP A 238 27.77 3.63 9.05
CA ASP A 238 26.87 4.79 9.16
C ASP A 238 25.38 4.47 8.88
N ARG A 239 25.06 3.22 8.51
CA ARG A 239 23.70 2.72 8.27
C ARG A 239 23.13 1.94 9.47
N GLY A 240 23.92 1.76 10.53
CA GLY A 240 23.53 1.02 11.73
C GLY A 240 23.14 1.93 12.89
N PHE A 241 22.00 1.66 13.51
CA PHE A 241 21.45 2.45 14.62
C PHE A 241 21.05 1.53 15.78
N LEU A 242 20.98 2.10 16.98
CA LEU A 242 20.39 1.46 18.15
C LEU A 242 18.98 2.02 18.37
N LEU A 243 17.94 1.18 18.26
CA LEU A 243 16.58 1.62 18.54
C LEU A 243 16.38 1.75 20.04
N ALA A 244 15.84 2.89 20.47
CA ALA A 244 15.42 3.13 21.83
C ALA A 244 13.96 3.57 21.84
N ASP A 245 13.10 2.73 22.41
CA ASP A 245 11.69 3.01 22.63
C ASP A 245 11.40 3.47 24.07
N ALA A 246 10.20 4.01 24.25
CA ALA A 246 9.71 4.50 25.54
C ALA A 246 8.17 4.47 25.54
N HIS A 247 7.58 3.92 26.59
CA HIS A 247 6.15 3.56 26.63
C HIS A 247 5.43 4.10 27.88
N ARG A 248 5.94 5.19 28.46
CA ARG A 248 5.52 5.75 29.76
C ARG A 248 5.63 4.72 30.90
N GLY A 249 6.63 3.84 30.84
CA GLY A 249 7.06 3.04 31.97
C GLY A 249 7.61 3.93 33.09
N GLY A 250 7.60 3.43 34.33
CA GLY A 250 8.16 4.16 35.48
C GLY A 250 9.68 4.34 35.40
N ASP A 251 10.33 3.50 34.59
CA ASP A 251 11.76 3.36 34.37
C ASP A 251 12.22 3.86 32.98
N ASP A 252 11.30 4.31 32.11
CA ASP A 252 11.57 4.81 30.74
C ASP A 252 12.81 5.72 30.70
N ARG A 253 12.94 6.67 31.64
CA ARG A 253 14.04 7.64 31.64
C ARG A 253 15.39 7.01 31.99
N SER A 254 15.42 6.07 32.94
CA SER A 254 16.63 5.29 33.27
C SER A 254 17.00 4.35 32.12
N ARG A 255 16.00 3.73 31.47
CA ARG A 255 16.18 2.86 30.31
C ARG A 255 16.77 3.65 29.13
N LEU A 256 16.18 4.78 28.74
CA LEU A 256 16.72 5.67 27.69
C LEU A 256 18.14 6.16 28.01
N ALA A 257 18.45 6.46 29.28
CA ALA A 257 19.81 6.82 29.69
C ALA A 257 20.81 5.66 29.52
N ALA A 258 20.40 4.43 29.83
CA ALA A 258 21.21 3.23 29.61
C ALA A 258 21.40 2.94 28.11
N PHE A 259 20.37 3.09 27.29
CA PHE A 259 20.47 3.01 25.82
C PHE A 259 21.40 4.09 25.24
N ALA A 260 21.37 5.32 25.76
CA ALA A 260 22.28 6.38 25.35
C ALA A 260 23.75 6.06 25.72
N ALA A 261 24.00 5.52 26.91
CA ALA A 261 25.34 5.05 27.30
C ALA A 261 25.81 3.84 26.47
N LEU A 262 24.89 2.93 26.13
CA LEU A 262 25.16 1.78 25.25
C LEU A 262 25.46 2.20 23.81
N SER A 263 24.75 3.20 23.30
CA SER A 263 25.02 3.84 22.00
C SER A 263 26.44 4.41 21.94
N GLN A 264 26.85 5.18 22.96
CA GLN A 264 28.21 5.73 23.05
C GLN A 264 29.29 4.63 23.11
N ARG A 265 29.05 3.54 23.85
CA ARG A 265 30.00 2.43 24.01
C ARG A 265 30.10 1.50 22.80
N SER A 266 28.99 1.29 22.08
CA SER A 266 28.94 0.42 20.90
C SER A 266 29.38 1.14 19.62
N GLY A 267 29.16 2.45 19.54
CA GLY A 267 29.34 3.24 18.31
C GLY A 267 28.11 3.26 17.39
N LEU A 268 27.01 2.60 17.77
CA LEU A 268 25.73 2.67 17.05
C LEU A 268 24.92 3.88 17.55
N PRO A 269 24.61 4.89 16.72
CA PRO A 269 23.84 6.05 17.15
C PRO A 269 22.42 5.69 17.60
N MET A 270 22.01 6.18 18.78
CA MET A 270 20.66 5.98 19.29
C MET A 270 19.63 6.75 18.45
N VAL A 271 18.55 6.08 18.05
CA VAL A 271 17.39 6.66 17.36
C VAL A 271 16.10 6.24 18.07
N ALA A 272 15.14 7.16 18.13
CA ALA A 272 13.87 6.94 18.78
C ALA A 272 13.00 5.96 17.97
N SER A 273 12.50 4.91 18.62
CA SER A 273 11.47 4.03 18.08
C SER A 273 10.14 4.25 18.81
N GLY A 274 9.04 4.03 18.09
CA GLY A 274 7.69 4.07 18.68
C GLY A 274 7.09 2.70 18.94
N ASP A 275 7.74 1.62 18.46
CA ASP A 275 7.25 0.23 18.38
C ASP A 275 5.71 0.13 18.26
N VAL A 276 5.21 0.53 17.10
CA VAL A 276 3.81 0.95 16.92
C VAL A 276 2.95 -0.19 16.40
N HIS A 277 2.15 -0.78 17.28
CA HIS A 277 1.23 -1.86 16.93
C HIS A 277 -0.13 -1.34 16.41
N TYR A 278 -0.48 -0.07 16.70
CA TYR A 278 -1.78 0.51 16.30
C TYR A 278 -1.79 2.04 16.20
N HIS A 279 -2.82 2.60 15.57
CA HIS A 279 -2.90 4.03 15.29
C HIS A 279 -3.25 4.91 16.51
N ALA A 280 -3.94 4.37 17.52
CA ALA A 280 -4.45 5.16 18.65
C ALA A 280 -4.59 4.29 19.92
N PRO A 281 -4.42 4.85 21.14
CA PRO A 281 -4.29 4.06 22.37
C PRO A 281 -5.54 3.22 22.70
N GLU A 282 -6.73 3.65 22.27
CA GLU A 282 -7.98 2.90 22.47
C GLU A 282 -8.02 1.58 21.66
N ARG A 283 -7.04 1.34 20.80
CA ARG A 283 -6.89 0.09 20.03
C ARG A 283 -6.19 -1.02 20.78
N ARG A 284 -5.61 -0.77 21.96
CA ARG A 284 -4.96 -1.82 22.76
C ARG A 284 -5.90 -3.01 22.99
N LEU A 285 -7.14 -2.77 23.41
CA LEU A 285 -8.12 -3.85 23.63
C LEU A 285 -8.41 -4.69 22.37
N LEU A 286 -8.29 -4.12 21.17
CA LEU A 286 -8.42 -4.88 19.92
C LEU A 286 -7.14 -5.66 19.60
N HIS A 287 -5.97 -5.07 19.87
CA HIS A 287 -4.68 -5.75 19.79
C HIS A 287 -4.65 -6.97 20.72
N ASP A 288 -5.01 -6.80 21.99
CA ASP A 288 -5.01 -7.85 23.02
C ASP A 288 -5.92 -9.03 22.62
N VAL A 289 -7.12 -8.75 22.06
CA VAL A 289 -8.01 -9.77 21.48
C VAL A 289 -7.38 -10.48 20.28
N LEU A 290 -6.71 -9.77 19.38
CA LEU A 290 -6.07 -10.37 18.20
C LEU A 290 -4.83 -11.20 18.58
N THR A 291 -4.09 -10.80 19.61
CA THR A 291 -3.00 -11.59 20.20
C THR A 291 -3.53 -12.87 20.85
N ALA A 292 -4.57 -12.80 21.69
CA ALA A 292 -5.18 -13.99 22.26
C ALA A 292 -5.67 -14.99 21.18
N ILE A 293 -6.29 -14.49 20.10
CA ILE A 293 -6.67 -15.31 18.93
C ILE A 293 -5.45 -15.93 18.22
N ARG A 294 -4.33 -15.19 18.09
CA ARG A 294 -3.08 -15.70 17.50
C ARG A 294 -2.44 -16.81 18.34
N LEU A 295 -2.49 -16.69 19.67
CA LEU A 295 -1.95 -17.67 20.61
C LEU A 295 -2.87 -18.89 20.79
N GLY A 296 -4.17 -18.74 20.51
CA GLY A 296 -5.18 -19.78 20.75
C GLY A 296 -5.72 -19.80 22.18
N GLU A 297 -5.57 -18.68 22.90
CA GLU A 297 -5.81 -18.56 24.34
C GLU A 297 -6.92 -17.53 24.64
N THR A 298 -7.29 -17.37 25.92
CA THR A 298 -8.12 -16.25 26.37
C THR A 298 -7.25 -15.07 26.82
N ILE A 299 -7.83 -13.88 26.97
CA ILE A 299 -7.08 -12.68 27.40
C ILE A 299 -6.56 -12.85 28.83
N GLU A 300 -7.28 -13.61 29.66
CA GLU A 300 -6.91 -13.91 31.04
C GLU A 300 -5.82 -14.99 31.16
N ALA A 301 -5.64 -15.81 30.11
CA ALA A 301 -4.65 -16.88 30.06
C ALA A 301 -3.36 -16.47 29.32
N ALA A 302 -3.47 -15.55 28.36
CA ALA A 302 -2.34 -15.06 27.58
C ALA A 302 -1.31 -14.33 28.46
N ASP A 303 -0.03 -14.61 28.20
CA ASP A 303 1.09 -14.03 28.95
C ASP A 303 1.09 -12.48 28.88
N GLY A 304 1.37 -11.85 30.02
CA GLY A 304 1.59 -10.41 30.12
C GLY A 304 2.81 -9.90 29.35
N ALA A 305 3.67 -10.79 28.83
CA ALA A 305 4.71 -10.47 27.86
C ALA A 305 4.17 -10.28 26.42
N GLU A 306 3.13 -11.01 26.03
CA GLU A 306 2.49 -10.92 24.70
C GLU A 306 1.36 -9.87 24.67
N LEU A 307 0.73 -9.61 25.83
CA LEU A 307 -0.22 -8.51 26.03
C LEU A 307 0.51 -7.21 26.38
N LEU A 308 -0.08 -6.05 26.03
CA LEU A 308 0.61 -4.78 26.23
C LEU A 308 0.24 -4.12 27.57
N PRO A 309 1.24 -3.69 28.38
CA PRO A 309 0.99 -3.17 29.73
C PRO A 309 0.11 -1.91 29.72
N ASN A 310 0.18 -1.12 28.64
CA ASN A 310 -0.62 0.08 28.43
C ASN A 310 -0.89 0.32 26.93
N GLY A 311 -1.60 1.40 26.59
CA GLY A 311 -1.95 1.77 25.21
C GLY A 311 -0.87 2.55 24.44
N GLU A 312 0.37 2.59 24.93
CA GLU A 312 1.40 3.52 24.44
C GLU A 312 2.19 3.01 23.22
N ARG A 313 1.99 1.76 22.77
CA ARG A 313 2.48 1.26 21.46
C ARG A 313 1.63 1.81 20.28
N CYS A 314 1.39 3.12 20.27
CA CYS A 314 0.60 3.82 19.28
C CYS A 314 1.34 5.00 18.62
N LEU A 315 0.80 5.52 17.50
CA LEU A 315 1.26 6.79 16.95
C LEU A 315 0.94 7.95 17.90
N ARG A 316 1.95 8.76 18.20
CA ARG A 316 1.91 9.85 19.20
C ARG A 316 2.04 11.22 18.53
N SER A 317 1.63 12.29 19.23
CA SER A 317 1.90 13.63 18.73
C SER A 317 3.40 13.94 18.75
N ARG A 318 3.85 14.79 17.83
CA ARG A 318 5.24 15.30 17.81
C ARG A 318 5.61 15.97 19.13
N GLU A 319 4.66 16.64 19.79
CA GLU A 319 4.84 17.25 21.11
C GLU A 319 5.03 16.20 22.22
N ASP A 320 4.27 15.10 22.19
CA ASP A 320 4.44 14.00 23.15
C ASP A 320 5.80 13.32 22.96
N LEU A 321 6.21 13.09 21.71
CA LEU A 321 7.53 12.53 21.39
C LEU A 321 8.65 13.45 21.86
N ALA A 322 8.57 14.76 21.58
CA ALA A 322 9.53 15.76 22.04
C ALA A 322 9.58 15.86 23.58
N ARG A 323 8.45 15.67 24.28
CA ARG A 323 8.40 15.61 25.75
C ARG A 323 9.02 14.31 26.30
N LEU A 324 8.83 13.18 25.60
CA LEU A 324 9.33 11.86 26.00
C LEU A 324 10.85 11.73 25.80
N PHE A 325 11.37 12.18 24.66
CA PHE A 325 12.79 12.20 24.32
C PHE A 325 13.47 13.55 24.61
N ARG A 326 12.96 14.32 25.59
CA ARG A 326 13.42 15.69 25.87
C ARG A 326 14.90 15.81 26.23
N ASP A 327 15.47 14.76 26.82
CA ASP A 327 16.89 14.68 27.21
C ASP A 327 17.77 14.10 26.08
N TRP A 328 17.15 13.64 24.97
CA TRP A 328 17.80 13.01 23.81
C TRP A 328 17.18 13.46 22.46
N PRO A 329 17.13 14.77 22.16
CA PRO A 329 16.50 15.29 20.94
C PRO A 329 17.11 14.72 19.65
N ASP A 330 18.41 14.43 19.63
CA ASP A 330 19.10 13.80 18.50
C ASP A 330 18.52 12.44 18.11
N ALA A 331 17.97 11.69 19.08
CA ALA A 331 17.33 10.41 18.81
C ALA A 331 16.05 10.59 17.97
N LEU A 332 15.32 11.69 18.13
CA LEU A 332 14.22 12.06 17.24
C LEU A 332 14.73 12.58 15.90
N ALA A 333 15.78 13.41 15.90
CA ALA A 333 16.34 13.97 14.65
C ALA A 333 16.79 12.88 13.66
N ARG A 334 17.44 11.81 14.17
CA ARG A 334 17.85 10.67 13.34
C ARG A 334 16.68 9.91 12.69
N THR A 335 15.45 10.01 13.21
CA THR A 335 14.29 9.40 12.53
C THR A 335 14.01 10.06 11.17
N ALA A 336 14.25 11.38 11.07
CA ALA A 336 14.15 12.12 9.82
C ALA A 336 15.31 11.81 8.87
N GLU A 337 16.55 11.71 9.39
CA GLU A 337 17.72 11.30 8.61
C GLU A 337 17.51 9.93 7.93
N ILE A 338 17.03 8.94 8.69
CA ILE A 338 16.72 7.60 8.16
C ILE A 338 15.63 7.69 7.08
N ALA A 339 14.57 8.47 7.31
CA ALA A 339 13.50 8.66 6.33
C ALA A 339 13.98 9.35 5.05
N GLU A 340 14.89 10.33 5.13
CA GLU A 340 15.47 11.01 3.97
C GLU A 340 16.40 10.10 3.17
N ARG A 341 17.12 9.19 3.83
CA ARG A 341 18.00 8.20 3.19
C ARG A 341 17.21 7.04 2.56
N CYS A 342 16.02 6.74 3.07
CA CYS A 342 15.15 5.69 2.55
C CYS A 342 14.29 6.14 1.37
N ARG A 343 14.84 6.11 0.15
CA ARG A 343 14.20 6.66 -1.06
C ARG A 343 13.44 5.63 -1.92
N PHE A 344 13.50 4.34 -1.59
CA PHE A 344 12.82 3.30 -2.36
C PHE A 344 11.30 3.51 -2.42
N SER A 345 10.73 3.39 -3.61
CA SER A 345 9.29 3.44 -3.84
C SER A 345 8.78 2.24 -4.63
N LEU A 346 7.60 1.73 -4.27
CA LEU A 346 6.92 0.70 -5.06
C LEU A 346 6.55 1.19 -6.49
N ASP A 347 6.53 2.51 -6.74
CA ASP A 347 6.42 3.07 -8.09
C ASP A 347 7.67 2.79 -8.96
N GLU A 348 8.78 2.29 -8.42
CA GLU A 348 9.94 1.83 -9.20
C GLU A 348 9.75 0.40 -9.75
N LEU A 349 8.81 -0.37 -9.20
CA LEU A 349 8.59 -1.75 -9.63
C LEU A 349 7.87 -1.81 -10.97
N ARG A 350 8.40 -2.64 -11.87
CA ARG A 350 7.86 -2.93 -13.20
C ARG A 350 7.78 -4.43 -13.38
N PHE A 351 6.91 -4.89 -14.29
CA PHE A 351 6.97 -6.27 -14.73
C PHE A 351 8.26 -6.50 -15.52
N GLU A 352 9.04 -7.47 -15.08
CA GLU A 352 10.19 -8.01 -15.83
C GLU A 352 9.72 -9.33 -16.46
N TYR A 353 9.83 -9.42 -17.78
CA TYR A 353 9.43 -10.60 -18.55
C TYR A 353 10.67 -11.42 -18.94
N PRO A 354 10.55 -12.73 -19.21
CA PRO A 354 11.65 -13.55 -19.71
C PRO A 354 12.18 -13.04 -21.06
N GLU A 355 13.49 -13.20 -21.32
CA GLU A 355 14.12 -12.75 -22.56
C GLU A 355 13.78 -13.64 -23.78
N GLU A 356 13.43 -14.91 -23.55
CA GLU A 356 13.22 -15.94 -24.60
C GLU A 356 11.82 -15.89 -25.26
N LEU A 357 11.15 -14.74 -25.29
CA LEU A 357 9.78 -14.61 -25.80
C LEU A 357 9.69 -14.52 -27.34
N ALA A 358 10.80 -14.25 -28.03
CA ALA A 358 10.87 -14.19 -29.48
C ALA A 358 12.06 -15.02 -30.03
N PRO A 359 11.96 -15.56 -31.26
CA PRO A 359 13.09 -16.22 -31.92
C PRO A 359 14.29 -15.28 -32.08
N VAL A 360 15.50 -15.84 -32.01
CA VAL A 360 16.77 -15.10 -32.21
C VAL A 360 16.72 -14.26 -33.49
N GLY A 361 16.98 -12.96 -33.36
CA GLY A 361 16.95 -12.00 -34.48
C GLY A 361 15.59 -11.37 -34.77
N LYS A 362 14.51 -11.76 -34.07
CA LYS A 362 13.21 -11.06 -34.14
C LYS A 362 12.98 -10.22 -32.89
N THR A 363 12.33 -9.07 -33.04
CA THR A 363 11.79 -8.31 -31.92
C THR A 363 10.48 -8.92 -31.45
N GLU A 364 10.13 -8.72 -30.17
CA GLU A 364 8.84 -9.14 -29.62
C GLU A 364 7.66 -8.65 -30.47
N LEU A 365 7.69 -7.40 -30.92
CA LEU A 365 6.64 -6.83 -31.77
C LEU A 365 6.55 -7.49 -33.14
N ALA A 366 7.68 -7.76 -33.79
CA ALA A 366 7.70 -8.45 -35.09
C ALA A 366 7.14 -9.87 -34.95
N TRP A 367 7.56 -10.59 -33.91
CA TRP A 367 7.10 -11.95 -33.65
C TRP A 367 5.62 -12.00 -33.27
N LEU A 368 5.14 -11.10 -32.40
CA LEU A 368 3.73 -10.95 -32.06
C LEU A 368 2.88 -10.63 -33.31
N THR A 369 3.37 -9.75 -34.19
CA THR A 369 2.68 -9.41 -35.44
C THR A 369 2.53 -10.62 -36.35
N GLU A 370 3.61 -11.39 -36.54
CA GLU A 370 3.63 -12.60 -37.36
C GLU A 370 2.70 -13.70 -36.81
N LEU A 371 2.75 -13.96 -35.49
CA LEU A 371 1.82 -14.89 -34.82
C LEU A 371 0.35 -14.43 -34.93
N THR A 372 0.10 -13.12 -34.85
CA THR A 372 -1.24 -12.56 -35.02
C THR A 372 -1.74 -12.75 -36.46
N GLN A 373 -0.88 -12.60 -37.47
CA GLN A 373 -1.22 -12.83 -38.88
C GLN A 373 -1.52 -14.31 -39.15
N GLN A 374 -0.65 -15.22 -38.72
CA GLN A 374 -0.87 -16.68 -38.81
C GLN A 374 -2.19 -17.10 -38.11
N GLY A 375 -2.44 -16.55 -36.93
CA GLY A 375 -3.68 -16.76 -36.20
C GLY A 375 -4.92 -16.20 -36.92
N ALA A 376 -4.80 -15.05 -37.57
CA ALA A 376 -5.88 -14.45 -38.35
C ALA A 376 -6.23 -15.29 -39.59
N GLU A 377 -5.23 -15.79 -40.32
CA GLU A 377 -5.42 -16.70 -41.46
C GLU A 377 -6.17 -17.98 -41.04
N GLY A 378 -5.76 -18.58 -39.91
CA GLY A 378 -6.43 -19.77 -39.36
C GLY A 378 -7.87 -19.52 -38.84
N ARG A 379 -8.22 -18.28 -38.49
CA ARG A 379 -9.56 -17.92 -37.99
C ARG A 379 -10.49 -17.35 -39.06
N TYR A 380 -9.95 -16.83 -40.15
CA TYR A 380 -10.69 -16.23 -41.25
C TYR A 380 -10.25 -16.87 -42.59
N PRO A 381 -10.59 -18.15 -42.83
CA PRO A 381 -10.11 -18.90 -44.00
C PRO A 381 -10.62 -18.35 -45.34
N GLU A 382 -11.73 -17.60 -45.34
CA GLU A 382 -12.26 -16.88 -46.51
C GLU A 382 -11.63 -15.48 -46.69
N GLY A 383 -10.63 -15.14 -45.86
CA GLY A 383 -9.95 -13.85 -45.83
C GLY A 383 -10.36 -12.99 -44.63
N VAL A 384 -9.38 -12.30 -44.03
CA VAL A 384 -9.59 -11.40 -42.88
C VAL A 384 -10.44 -10.19 -43.29
N PRO A 385 -11.63 -9.96 -42.71
CA PRO A 385 -12.47 -8.82 -43.04
C PRO A 385 -11.76 -7.49 -42.77
N GLU A 386 -11.96 -6.50 -43.63
CA GLU A 386 -11.19 -5.24 -43.56
C GLU A 386 -11.34 -4.49 -42.22
N LYS A 387 -12.53 -4.54 -41.62
CA LYS A 387 -12.76 -4.01 -40.26
C LYS A 387 -11.91 -4.71 -39.19
N VAL A 388 -11.65 -6.01 -39.33
CA VAL A 388 -10.82 -6.80 -38.40
C VAL A 388 -9.35 -6.49 -38.64
N ARG A 389 -8.90 -6.37 -39.90
CA ARG A 389 -7.54 -5.94 -40.26
C ARG A 389 -7.19 -4.60 -39.61
N GLN A 390 -8.05 -3.59 -39.80
CA GLN A 390 -7.88 -2.26 -39.20
C GLN A 390 -7.85 -2.28 -37.67
N GLN A 391 -8.64 -3.17 -37.04
CA GLN A 391 -8.66 -3.37 -35.60
C GLN A 391 -7.34 -4.01 -35.09
N ILE A 392 -6.84 -5.04 -35.78
CA ILE A 392 -5.55 -5.67 -35.49
C ILE A 392 -4.41 -4.65 -35.59
N ASP A 393 -4.35 -3.88 -36.69
CA ASP A 393 -3.32 -2.85 -36.88
C ASP A 393 -3.41 -1.75 -35.80
N HIS A 394 -4.62 -1.39 -35.36
CA HIS A 394 -4.80 -0.44 -34.26
C HIS A 394 -4.32 -1.00 -32.93
N GLU A 395 -4.68 -2.24 -32.61
CA GLU A 395 -4.27 -2.93 -31.38
C GLU A 395 -2.76 -3.16 -31.32
N LEU A 396 -2.12 -3.66 -32.38
CA LEU A 396 -0.66 -3.85 -32.42
C LEU A 396 0.11 -2.54 -32.21
N ARG A 397 -0.34 -1.42 -32.81
CA ARG A 397 0.24 -0.09 -32.55
C ARG A 397 0.04 0.37 -31.11
N LEU A 398 -1.07 0.01 -30.46
CA LEU A 398 -1.33 0.35 -29.06
C LEU A 398 -0.48 -0.51 -28.11
N ILE A 399 -0.35 -1.81 -28.38
CA ILE A 399 0.53 -2.74 -27.66
C ILE A 399 1.97 -2.22 -27.70
N ALA A 400 2.49 -1.92 -28.89
CA ALA A 400 3.83 -1.35 -29.09
C ALA A 400 4.05 -0.03 -28.34
N LYS A 401 3.05 0.86 -28.37
CA LYS A 401 3.10 2.14 -27.66
C LYS A 401 3.16 1.95 -26.13
N LEU A 402 2.49 0.93 -25.61
CA LEU A 402 2.41 0.64 -24.18
C LEU A 402 3.49 -0.35 -23.69
N ARG A 403 4.26 -0.96 -24.61
CA ARG A 403 5.26 -2.01 -24.35
C ARG A 403 4.68 -3.26 -23.69
N TYR A 404 3.63 -3.82 -24.28
CA TYR A 404 2.93 -5.04 -23.80
C TYR A 404 3.21 -6.29 -24.65
N GLU A 405 4.14 -6.24 -25.61
CA GLU A 405 4.43 -7.35 -26.52
C GLU A 405 4.80 -8.63 -25.75
N ALA A 406 5.75 -8.53 -24.81
CA ALA A 406 6.12 -9.60 -23.90
C ALA A 406 4.94 -10.23 -23.14
N TYR A 407 3.95 -9.43 -22.71
CA TYR A 407 2.75 -9.94 -22.04
C TYR A 407 1.91 -10.81 -22.97
N PHE A 408 1.65 -10.34 -24.20
CA PHE A 408 0.88 -11.08 -25.19
C PHE A 408 1.58 -12.38 -25.60
N LEU A 409 2.90 -12.35 -25.80
CA LEU A 409 3.71 -13.52 -26.12
C LEU A 409 3.73 -14.55 -24.98
N THR A 410 3.87 -14.09 -23.73
CA THR A 410 3.82 -14.96 -22.54
C THR A 410 2.46 -15.68 -22.43
N VAL A 411 1.35 -14.94 -22.58
CA VAL A 411 0.01 -15.53 -22.50
C VAL A 411 -0.27 -16.47 -23.67
N TRP A 412 0.16 -16.11 -24.88
CA TRP A 412 0.06 -16.99 -26.06
C TRP A 412 0.81 -18.31 -25.85
N ASP A 413 2.03 -18.28 -25.31
CA ASP A 413 2.81 -19.50 -25.11
C ASP A 413 2.17 -20.42 -24.04
N LEU A 414 1.69 -19.85 -22.93
CA LEU A 414 0.96 -20.60 -21.91
C LEU A 414 -0.31 -21.27 -22.49
N VAL A 415 -1.05 -20.58 -23.35
CA VAL A 415 -2.24 -21.12 -24.02
C VAL A 415 -1.87 -22.19 -25.06
N ARG A 416 -0.79 -21.98 -25.84
CA ARG A 416 -0.22 -22.95 -26.77
C ARG A 416 0.18 -24.25 -26.07
N PHE A 417 0.88 -24.14 -24.94
CA PHE A 417 1.28 -25.27 -24.11
C PHE A 417 0.08 -25.98 -23.48
N ALA A 418 -0.90 -25.23 -22.94
CA ALA A 418 -2.13 -25.82 -22.40
C ALA A 418 -2.85 -26.66 -23.46
N ARG A 419 -3.01 -26.12 -24.69
CA ARG A 419 -3.61 -26.83 -25.81
C ARG A 419 -2.84 -28.09 -26.22
N SER A 420 -1.51 -28.03 -26.31
CA SER A 420 -0.70 -29.22 -26.68
C SER A 420 -0.75 -30.34 -25.64
N ARG A 421 -1.13 -30.02 -24.39
CA ARG A 421 -1.38 -30.98 -23.31
C ARG A 421 -2.85 -31.37 -23.13
N GLY A 422 -3.77 -30.89 -23.98
CA GLY A 422 -5.21 -31.13 -23.83
C GLY A 422 -5.84 -30.42 -22.61
N ILE A 423 -5.16 -29.45 -22.02
CA ILE A 423 -5.63 -28.68 -20.86
C ILE A 423 -6.62 -27.63 -21.34
N LEU A 424 -7.86 -27.71 -20.83
CA LEU A 424 -8.91 -26.74 -21.14
C LEU A 424 -8.53 -25.34 -20.66
N CYS A 425 -8.50 -24.39 -21.58
CA CYS A 425 -8.25 -22.97 -21.31
C CYS A 425 -9.30 -22.10 -22.04
N GLN A 426 -9.72 -20.99 -21.43
CA GLN A 426 -10.75 -20.12 -22.01
C GLN A 426 -10.57 -18.66 -21.61
N GLY A 427 -10.68 -17.75 -22.58
CA GLY A 427 -10.64 -16.30 -22.35
C GLY A 427 -11.79 -15.79 -21.48
N ARG A 428 -11.49 -14.76 -20.67
CA ARG A 428 -12.41 -14.05 -19.78
C ARG A 428 -12.03 -12.57 -19.69
N GLY A 429 -12.95 -11.74 -19.21
CA GLY A 429 -12.73 -10.29 -19.06
C GLY A 429 -12.63 -9.54 -20.39
N SER A 430 -12.01 -8.36 -20.37
CA SER A 430 -11.88 -7.47 -21.53
C SER A 430 -11.03 -8.04 -22.66
N ALA A 431 -10.14 -9.01 -22.40
CA ALA A 431 -9.31 -9.67 -23.40
C ALA A 431 -10.15 -10.35 -24.52
N ALA A 432 -11.38 -10.78 -24.22
CA ALA A 432 -12.30 -11.35 -25.20
C ALA A 432 -12.74 -10.36 -26.31
N ASN A 433 -12.50 -9.05 -26.12
CA ASN A 433 -12.82 -8.01 -27.11
C ASN A 433 -11.61 -7.59 -27.97
N SER A 434 -10.41 -8.14 -27.75
CA SER A 434 -9.22 -7.86 -28.55
C SER A 434 -9.18 -8.76 -29.79
N ALA A 435 -9.02 -8.16 -30.97
CA ALA A 435 -8.82 -8.89 -32.22
C ALA A 435 -7.47 -9.63 -32.22
N VAL A 436 -6.42 -9.03 -31.62
CA VAL A 436 -5.10 -9.68 -31.46
C VAL A 436 -5.21 -10.91 -30.56
N CYS A 437 -5.83 -10.80 -29.37
CA CYS A 437 -6.10 -11.97 -28.52
C CYS A 437 -6.94 -13.02 -29.26
N TYR A 438 -7.97 -12.63 -30.00
CA TYR A 438 -8.77 -13.58 -30.76
C TYR A 438 -7.92 -14.37 -31.77
N CYS A 439 -7.02 -13.71 -32.52
CA CYS A 439 -6.18 -14.37 -33.52
C CYS A 439 -5.16 -15.33 -32.88
N LEU A 440 -4.45 -14.88 -31.83
CA LEU A 440 -3.54 -15.72 -31.04
C LEU A 440 -4.26 -16.91 -30.37
N GLY A 441 -5.52 -16.68 -29.96
CA GLY A 441 -6.44 -17.64 -29.36
C GLY A 441 -6.34 -17.76 -27.86
#